data_AF-A0A836BQZ2-F1
#
_entry.id   AF-A0A836BQZ2-F1
#
_cell.length_a   1.000
_cell.length_b   1.000
_cell.length_c   1.000
_cell.angle_alpha   90.00
_cell.angle_beta   90.00
_cell.angle_gamma   90.00
#
_symmetry.space_group_name_H-M   'P 1'
#
loop_
_entity.id
_entity.type
_entity.pdbx_description
1 polymer ?
#
loop_
_entity_poly.entity_id
_entity_poly.type
_entity_poly.pdbx_seq_one_letter_code
_entity_poly.pdbx_strand_id
1 'polypeptide(L)'
;MARLGDPDDDPPGLYLVLPDMPFAVEALAGAAEALGRRAEALAALGVPQREPKPWMWEAVTWLQMMASARLRINAANWAHLSACLPSILRLQGWLLRAMANRVVLAGCQWPHLAIPLMSMALYVDDSFKTGVGASEVGVWTPLSPAQRAAAQGALHLSGWAPALDRALRWAAERGYLSHPAPLISDSNLAVQHFANLARFLLPATIAPSVRQWWQQERERRRQASPGGGGAGGARDAGQAGEAGGGEDGGHSGGDRPRRICREGPAQLLLGPKSPAFNIATSLLAAQPIADAGWAALAELGAGADAVEAAALAESRRRLGEVVDWCGVAAMQLATALADEAAAALKAYRTSSGGAGGGWTPPPIEQTLEHTASLGEIVCCFACRCSPAALEAAAPQRALAALDAVADATRTGGGAGANAAWERANAGLSQPYTNAIFVLSSDQQLRHLVPGWYWPGPPLQGGGSRSTSTWSEGVLSLDGGRAVTAATVPPKPIVLTQSPAGAALANARWPDDLDRLGPLVMAAARRSAMERGLFGPGDRQYRQRQWAAAFGDRGGGGGGGSSWPPAALRVCGNPRCDALGAGAECALPLKQCAGCRGVRYCCVGCQQAHWRGGHKAECGRAGVEAEAEVEAAS
;
A
#
# COMPACT_ATOMS: atom_id res chain seq x y z
N MET A 1 34.97 18.01 3.08
CA MET A 1 35.44 17.18 4.21
C MET A 1 35.01 17.83 5.52
N ALA A 2 33.79 17.57 5.96
CA ALA A 2 33.35 17.88 7.32
C ALA A 2 33.57 16.62 8.17
N ARG A 3 34.11 16.80 9.39
CA ARG A 3 34.45 15.71 10.32
C ARG A 3 33.17 14.96 10.70
N LEU A 4 33.21 13.63 10.54
CA LEU A 4 32.23 12.73 11.15
C LEU A 4 32.30 12.92 12.68
N GLY A 5 31.14 13.20 13.28
CA GLY A 5 30.96 13.36 14.72
C GLY A 5 31.14 12.04 15.48
N ASP A 6 31.05 12.18 16.79
CA ASP A 6 31.30 11.17 17.82
C ASP A 6 30.41 9.93 17.61
N PRO A 7 30.93 8.69 17.66
CA PRO A 7 30.12 7.47 17.60
C PRO A 7 29.12 7.28 18.76
N ASP A 8 29.16 8.14 19.79
CA ASP A 8 28.17 8.19 20.86
C ASP A 8 27.03 9.21 20.62
N ASP A 9 27.09 10.01 19.54
CA ASP A 9 25.93 10.76 19.08
C ASP A 9 24.97 9.78 18.39
N ASP A 10 23.76 9.61 18.95
CA ASP A 10 22.67 8.87 18.32
C ASP A 10 22.63 9.27 16.83
N PRO A 11 22.71 8.30 15.88
CA PRO A 11 22.63 8.65 14.47
C PRO A 11 21.37 9.47 14.30
N PRO A 12 21.42 10.64 13.61
CA PRO A 12 20.26 11.51 13.48
C PRO A 12 19.10 10.64 13.03
N GLY A 13 18.19 10.40 13.98
CA GLY A 13 17.15 9.40 13.82
C GLY A 13 16.48 9.72 12.51
N LEU A 14 16.21 8.69 11.71
CA LEU A 14 15.45 8.83 10.48
C LEU A 14 14.00 9.17 10.86
N TYR A 15 13.81 10.35 11.44
CA TYR A 15 12.52 10.99 11.68
C TYR A 15 12.07 11.39 10.28
N LEU A 16 11.46 10.42 9.58
CA LEU A 16 10.65 10.72 8.42
C LEU A 16 9.72 11.85 8.85
N VAL A 17 9.96 13.05 8.31
CA VAL A 17 9.04 14.18 8.43
C VAL A 17 7.83 13.82 7.58
N LEU A 18 7.00 12.97 8.14
CA LEU A 18 5.73 12.58 7.57
C LEU A 18 4.81 13.81 7.61
N PRO A 19 4.03 14.07 6.55
CA PRO A 19 3.10 15.20 6.52
C PRO A 19 2.07 15.15 7.66
N ASP A 20 1.45 16.32 7.92
CA ASP A 20 0.54 16.64 9.04
C ASP A 20 -0.48 15.54 9.34
N MET A 21 -0.14 14.68 10.32
CA MET A 21 -0.91 13.49 10.71
C MET A 21 -2.40 13.74 10.98
N PRO A 22 -2.80 14.82 11.68
CA PRO A 22 -4.21 15.18 11.88
C PRO A 22 -5.04 15.18 10.59
N PHE A 23 -4.51 15.74 9.50
CA PHE A 23 -5.23 15.85 8.24
C PHE A 23 -5.52 14.49 7.61
N ALA A 24 -4.52 13.61 7.53
CA ALA A 24 -4.69 12.28 6.95
C ALA A 24 -5.71 11.45 7.75
N VAL A 25 -5.63 11.49 9.08
CA VAL A 25 -6.56 10.77 9.94
C VAL A 25 -7.98 11.35 9.82
N GLU A 26 -8.13 12.66 9.75
CA GLU A 26 -9.43 13.33 9.53
C GLU A 26 -10.03 12.98 8.15
N ALA A 27 -9.21 12.94 7.11
CA ALA A 27 -9.63 12.53 5.77
C ALA A 27 -10.15 11.09 5.75
N LEU A 28 -9.41 10.17 6.37
CA LEU A 28 -9.81 8.77 6.52
C LEU A 28 -11.08 8.63 7.36
N ALA A 29 -11.21 9.38 8.46
CA ALA A 29 -12.40 9.39 9.28
C ALA A 29 -13.63 9.87 8.48
N GLY A 30 -13.48 10.90 7.64
CA GLY A 30 -14.55 11.39 6.77
C GLY A 30 -14.97 10.37 5.70
N ALA A 31 -14.01 9.64 5.12
CA ALA A 31 -14.30 8.56 4.17
C ALA A 31 -15.06 7.39 4.84
N ALA A 32 -14.64 6.97 6.04
CA ALA A 32 -15.32 5.93 6.80
C ALA A 32 -16.74 6.34 7.22
N GLU A 33 -16.94 7.62 7.57
CA GLU A 33 -18.26 8.18 7.85
C GLU A 33 -19.20 8.14 6.64
N ALA A 34 -18.71 8.53 5.46
CA ALA A 34 -19.49 8.48 4.22
C ALA A 34 -19.91 7.05 3.87
N LEU A 35 -18.97 6.08 3.98
CA LEU A 35 -19.25 4.66 3.79
C LEU A 35 -20.28 4.13 4.79
N GLY A 36 -20.16 4.51 6.06
CA GLY A 36 -21.10 4.14 7.12
C GLY A 36 -22.52 4.64 6.85
N ARG A 37 -22.66 5.94 6.51
CA ARG A 37 -23.98 6.54 6.18
C ARG A 37 -24.65 5.87 4.99
N ARG A 38 -23.89 5.55 3.94
CA ARG A 38 -24.45 4.90 2.75
C ARG A 38 -24.86 3.46 3.01
N ALA A 39 -24.07 2.71 3.78
CA ALA A 39 -24.44 1.35 4.19
C ALA A 39 -25.76 1.33 4.98
N GLU A 40 -25.99 2.34 5.82
CA GLU A 40 -27.25 2.52 6.54
C GLU A 40 -28.41 2.92 5.62
N ALA A 41 -28.18 3.86 4.69
CA ALA A 41 -29.19 4.27 3.72
C ALA A 41 -29.64 3.08 2.84
N LEU A 42 -28.70 2.27 2.36
CA LEU A 42 -29.00 1.07 1.57
C LEU A 42 -29.74 0.01 2.38
N ALA A 43 -29.38 -0.17 3.65
CA ALA A 43 -30.12 -1.06 4.55
C ALA A 43 -31.55 -0.57 4.83
N ALA A 44 -31.75 0.74 4.99
CA ALA A 44 -33.07 1.34 5.22
C ALA A 44 -34.00 1.20 4.01
N LEU A 45 -33.45 1.22 2.79
CA LEU A 45 -34.19 1.00 1.55
C LEU A 45 -34.53 -0.47 1.30
N GLY A 46 -34.12 -1.39 2.18
CA GLY A 46 -34.36 -2.82 2.01
C GLY A 46 -33.68 -3.40 0.76
N VAL A 47 -32.71 -2.69 0.18
CA VAL A 47 -31.97 -3.16 -0.99
C VAL A 47 -31.18 -4.39 -0.53
N PRO A 48 -31.47 -5.59 -1.06
CA PRO A 48 -30.68 -6.77 -0.74
C PRO A 48 -29.29 -6.52 -1.30
N GLN A 49 -28.37 -6.09 -0.44
CA GLN A 49 -26.99 -6.02 -0.85
C GLN A 49 -26.55 -7.46 -1.12
N ARG A 50 -26.14 -7.71 -2.36
CA ARG A 50 -25.21 -8.80 -2.65
C ARG A 50 -24.05 -8.67 -1.66
N GLU A 51 -23.56 -9.80 -1.16
CA GLU A 51 -22.59 -9.93 -0.07
C GLU A 51 -21.63 -8.73 0.07
N PRO A 52 -21.39 -8.23 1.29
CA PRO A 52 -20.46 -7.13 1.51
C PRO A 52 -19.15 -7.43 0.76
N LYS A 53 -18.84 -6.62 -0.25
CA LYS A 53 -17.73 -6.90 -1.15
C LYS A 53 -16.43 -7.01 -0.33
N PRO A 54 -15.57 -8.01 -0.59
CA PRO A 54 -14.32 -8.24 0.16
C PRO A 54 -13.46 -6.97 0.36
N TRP A 55 -13.51 -6.06 -0.60
CA TRP A 55 -12.77 -4.82 -0.59
C TRP A 55 -13.13 -3.87 0.58
N MET A 56 -14.37 -3.89 1.08
CA MET A 56 -14.76 -3.08 2.25
C MET A 56 -14.01 -3.52 3.51
N TRP A 57 -13.83 -4.84 3.67
CA TRP A 57 -13.12 -5.43 4.80
C TRP A 57 -11.63 -5.15 4.74
N GLU A 58 -11.05 -5.27 3.55
CA GLU A 58 -9.65 -4.96 3.30
C GLU A 58 -9.37 -3.47 3.57
N ALA A 59 -10.26 -2.58 3.12
CA ALA A 59 -10.16 -1.15 3.40
C ALA A 59 -10.16 -0.84 4.90
N VAL A 60 -11.10 -1.40 5.65
CA VAL A 60 -11.20 -1.21 7.11
C VAL A 60 -9.96 -1.72 7.85
N THR A 61 -9.55 -2.95 7.54
CA THR A 61 -8.39 -3.61 8.16
C THR A 61 -7.10 -2.82 7.90
N TRP A 62 -6.94 -2.28 6.71
CA TRP A 62 -5.75 -1.51 6.35
C TRP A 62 -5.73 -0.10 6.90
N LEU A 63 -6.85 0.62 6.94
CA LEU A 63 -6.93 1.93 7.62
C LEU A 63 -6.44 1.81 9.07
N GLN A 64 -6.78 0.68 9.69
CA GLN A 64 -6.36 0.33 11.02
C GLN A 64 -4.90 -0.13 11.10
N MET A 65 -4.39 -0.91 10.14
CA MET A 65 -2.97 -1.25 10.06
C MET A 65 -2.10 -0.01 9.83
N MET A 66 -2.52 0.93 8.96
CA MET A 66 -1.84 2.19 8.71
C MET A 66 -1.82 3.08 9.96
N ALA A 67 -2.96 3.23 10.64
CA ALA A 67 -3.00 3.92 11.93
C ALA A 67 -2.04 3.25 12.92
N SER A 68 -2.11 1.93 13.09
CA SER A 68 -1.30 1.19 14.06
C SER A 68 0.21 1.23 13.74
N ALA A 69 0.59 1.03 12.47
CA ALA A 69 1.98 1.07 12.01
C ALA A 69 2.56 2.48 12.23
N ARG A 70 1.82 3.53 11.92
CA ARG A 70 2.29 4.92 12.03
C ARG A 70 2.34 5.41 13.48
N LEU A 71 1.51 4.86 14.35
CA LEU A 71 1.62 5.06 15.80
C LEU A 71 2.84 4.38 16.41
N ARG A 72 3.22 3.20 15.91
CA ARG A 72 4.48 2.54 16.29
C ARG A 72 5.70 3.35 15.83
N ILE A 73 5.64 3.96 14.64
CA ILE A 73 6.69 4.86 14.12
C ILE A 73 6.85 6.10 15.01
N ASN A 74 5.74 6.73 15.38
CA ASN A 74 5.73 8.01 16.07
C ASN A 74 5.54 7.90 17.59
N ALA A 75 5.70 6.71 18.18
CA ALA A 75 5.73 6.57 19.64
C ALA A 75 6.82 7.45 20.28
N ALA A 76 7.83 7.85 19.50
CA ALA A 76 8.84 8.85 19.89
C ALA A 76 8.30 10.31 19.97
N ASN A 77 7.11 10.61 19.44
CA ASN A 77 6.48 11.94 19.49
C ASN A 77 5.04 11.86 20.03
N TRP A 78 4.93 11.67 21.34
CA TRP A 78 3.67 11.56 22.08
C TRP A 78 2.68 12.70 21.80
N ALA A 79 3.17 13.94 21.63
CA ALA A 79 2.34 15.11 21.36
C ALA A 79 1.52 14.94 20.08
N HIS A 80 2.14 14.45 19.00
CA HIS A 80 1.46 14.19 17.73
C HIS A 80 0.41 13.08 17.84
N LEU A 81 0.76 11.97 18.49
CA LEU A 81 -0.18 10.86 18.71
C LEU A 81 -1.40 11.32 19.51
N SER A 82 -1.18 12.03 20.61
CA SER A 82 -2.28 12.53 21.46
C SER A 82 -3.21 13.51 20.74
N ALA A 83 -2.68 14.31 19.79
CA ALA A 83 -3.48 15.21 18.96
C ALA A 83 -4.33 14.47 17.93
N CYS A 84 -3.85 13.34 17.40
CA CYS A 84 -4.57 12.56 16.38
C CYS A 84 -5.56 11.55 16.97
N LEU A 85 -5.38 11.16 18.23
CA LEU A 85 -6.14 10.08 18.86
C LEU A 85 -7.67 10.25 18.75
N PRO A 86 -8.27 11.44 18.96
CA PRO A 86 -9.72 11.60 18.78
C PRO A 86 -10.19 11.23 17.36
N SER A 87 -9.46 11.66 16.33
CA SER A 87 -9.76 11.35 14.94
C SER A 87 -9.56 9.87 14.62
N ILE A 88 -8.55 9.22 15.23
CA ILE A 88 -8.32 7.77 15.11
C ILE A 88 -9.48 6.99 15.73
N LEU A 89 -9.92 7.35 16.94
CA LEU A 89 -11.06 6.69 17.58
C LEU A 89 -12.36 6.96 16.83
N ARG A 90 -12.56 8.17 16.29
CA ARG A 90 -13.71 8.48 15.44
C ARG A 90 -13.71 7.60 14.19
N LEU A 91 -12.56 7.45 13.52
CA LEU A 91 -12.38 6.54 12.39
C LEU A 91 -12.73 5.10 12.81
N GLN A 92 -12.13 4.58 13.87
CA GLN A 92 -12.40 3.22 14.36
C GLN A 92 -13.88 2.98 14.69
N GLY A 93 -14.53 3.96 15.31
CA GLY A 93 -15.94 3.89 15.62
C GLY A 93 -16.83 3.92 14.37
N TRP A 94 -16.45 4.64 13.32
CA TRP A 94 -17.15 4.60 12.01
C TRP A 94 -16.93 3.27 11.29
N LEU A 95 -15.72 2.73 11.33
CA LEU A 95 -15.40 1.41 10.78
C LEU A 95 -16.22 0.33 11.49
N LEU A 96 -16.27 0.35 12.82
CA LEU A 96 -17.11 -0.55 13.61
C LEU A 96 -18.58 -0.43 13.22
N ARG A 97 -19.08 0.79 13.04
CA ARG A 97 -20.46 1.03 12.61
C ARG A 97 -20.77 0.47 11.23
N ALA A 98 -19.87 0.65 10.27
CA ALA A 98 -19.99 0.08 8.93
C ALA A 98 -20.03 -1.46 8.98
N MET A 99 -19.13 -2.08 9.75
CA MET A 99 -19.05 -3.54 9.86
C MET A 99 -20.21 -4.15 10.66
N ALA A 100 -20.71 -3.44 11.67
CA ALA A 100 -21.81 -3.89 12.52
C ALA A 100 -23.20 -3.63 11.89
N ASN A 101 -23.25 -3.31 10.60
CA ASN A 101 -24.48 -3.31 9.83
C ASN A 101 -24.97 -4.77 9.69
N ARG A 102 -26.27 -5.03 9.85
CA ARG A 102 -26.84 -6.38 9.80
C ARG A 102 -26.51 -7.13 8.51
N VAL A 103 -26.51 -6.42 7.38
CA VAL A 103 -26.16 -6.95 6.07
C VAL A 103 -24.71 -7.42 6.06
N VAL A 104 -23.81 -6.57 6.58
CA VAL A 104 -22.37 -6.84 6.60
C VAL A 104 -22.07 -8.00 7.55
N LEU A 105 -22.70 -8.01 8.73
CA LEU A 105 -22.61 -9.09 9.71
C LEU A 105 -23.11 -10.44 9.17
N ALA A 106 -24.11 -10.46 8.27
CA ALA A 106 -24.63 -11.72 7.72
C ALA A 106 -23.53 -12.53 7.02
N GLY A 107 -22.65 -11.87 6.24
CA GLY A 107 -21.51 -12.48 5.54
C GLY A 107 -20.16 -12.36 6.28
N CYS A 108 -20.12 -11.73 7.45
CA CYS A 108 -18.88 -11.50 8.20
C CYS A 108 -18.33 -12.79 8.83
N GLN A 109 -17.01 -12.91 8.90
CA GLN A 109 -16.31 -13.90 9.74
C GLN A 109 -15.75 -13.21 10.98
N TRP A 110 -15.70 -13.93 12.11
CA TRP A 110 -15.22 -13.37 13.38
C TRP A 110 -13.87 -12.62 13.29
N PRO A 111 -12.83 -13.13 12.58
CA PRO A 111 -11.56 -12.41 12.49
C PRO A 111 -11.70 -10.98 11.92
N HIS A 112 -12.61 -10.77 10.97
CA HIS A 112 -12.83 -9.44 10.36
C HIS A 112 -13.42 -8.43 11.35
N LEU A 113 -14.23 -8.90 12.29
CA LEU A 113 -14.82 -8.06 13.35
C LEU A 113 -13.88 -7.95 14.57
N ALA A 114 -13.14 -9.01 14.88
CA ALA A 114 -12.25 -9.08 16.02
C ALA A 114 -11.06 -8.13 15.88
N ILE A 115 -10.45 -8.04 14.69
CA ILE A 115 -9.28 -7.19 14.47
C ILE A 115 -9.57 -5.71 14.81
N PRO A 116 -10.61 -5.05 14.27
CA PRO A 116 -10.93 -3.64 14.58
C PRO A 116 -11.26 -3.38 16.02
N LEU A 117 -12.03 -4.28 16.60
CA LEU A 117 -12.33 -4.19 18.01
C LEU A 117 -11.05 -4.35 18.86
N MET A 118 -10.13 -5.26 18.48
CA MET A 118 -8.86 -5.45 19.19
C MET A 118 -8.02 -4.18 19.11
N SER A 119 -7.86 -3.56 17.95
CA SER A 119 -7.12 -2.30 17.87
C SER A 119 -7.77 -1.16 18.61
N MET A 120 -9.11 -1.06 18.65
CA MET A 120 -9.77 -0.10 19.55
C MET A 120 -9.37 -0.33 21.01
N ALA A 121 -9.29 -1.59 21.43
CA ALA A 121 -8.88 -1.92 22.78
C ALA A 121 -7.40 -1.61 23.04
N LEU A 122 -6.51 -1.80 22.06
CA LEU A 122 -5.10 -1.38 22.15
C LEU A 122 -4.93 0.10 22.50
N TYR A 123 -5.87 0.95 22.08
CA TYR A 123 -5.80 2.39 22.34
C TYR A 123 -6.32 2.81 23.71
N VAL A 124 -7.09 1.96 24.38
CA VAL A 124 -7.84 2.31 25.60
C VAL A 124 -7.40 1.47 26.80
N ASP A 125 -6.88 0.28 26.56
CA ASP A 125 -6.45 -0.68 27.58
C ASP A 125 -4.94 -0.57 27.81
N ASP A 126 -4.54 0.15 28.87
CA ASP A 126 -3.15 0.27 29.28
C ASP A 126 -2.53 -1.07 29.74
N SER A 127 -3.34 -2.13 29.92
CA SER A 127 -2.87 -3.46 30.32
C SER A 127 -2.37 -4.31 29.13
N PHE A 128 -2.38 -3.78 27.90
CA PHE A 128 -1.99 -4.55 26.73
C PHE A 128 -0.48 -4.84 26.69
N LYS A 129 -0.11 -6.09 27.02
CA LYS A 129 1.24 -6.62 26.79
C LYS A 129 1.30 -7.23 25.40
N THR A 130 1.88 -6.54 24.42
CA THR A 130 2.40 -7.24 23.24
C THR A 130 3.45 -8.21 23.77
N GLY A 131 3.26 -9.52 23.67
CA GLY A 131 4.20 -10.56 24.17
C GLY A 131 5.59 -10.57 23.54
N VAL A 132 6.01 -9.45 22.93
CA VAL A 132 7.24 -9.24 22.19
C VAL A 132 8.02 -8.11 22.86
N GLY A 133 8.50 -8.29 24.10
CA GLY A 133 9.60 -7.54 24.75
C GLY A 133 9.57 -5.99 24.75
N ALA A 134 8.55 -5.34 24.21
CA ALA A 134 8.43 -3.89 24.07
C ALA A 134 7.75 -3.36 25.34
N SER A 135 8.35 -2.32 25.91
CA SER A 135 7.86 -1.60 27.08
C SER A 135 6.38 -1.26 26.98
N GLU A 136 5.68 -1.40 28.11
CA GLU A 136 4.26 -1.07 28.34
C GLU A 136 3.97 0.41 28.01
N VAL A 137 3.69 0.74 26.75
CA VAL A 137 3.25 2.10 26.39
C VAL A 137 1.75 2.06 26.11
N GLY A 138 0.96 2.12 27.19
CA GLY A 138 -0.47 2.37 27.10
C GLY A 138 -0.72 3.75 26.48
N VAL A 139 -1.55 3.82 25.42
CA VAL A 139 -1.83 5.09 24.73
C VAL A 139 -2.83 5.96 25.52
N TRP A 140 -3.55 5.38 26.48
CA TRP A 140 -4.66 6.05 27.15
C TRP A 140 -4.25 6.79 28.42
N THR A 141 -3.48 6.13 29.30
CA THR A 141 -3.04 6.69 30.58
C THR A 141 -2.23 7.99 30.47
N PRO A 142 -1.31 8.19 29.50
CA PRO A 142 -0.53 9.42 29.44
C PRO A 142 -1.29 10.62 28.81
N LEU A 143 -2.58 10.46 28.48
CA LEU A 143 -3.43 11.54 27.98
C LEU A 143 -3.97 12.39 29.13
N SER A 144 -3.97 13.71 28.93
CA SER A 144 -4.67 14.63 29.83
C SER A 144 -6.19 14.30 29.90
N PRO A 145 -6.88 14.64 31.00
CA PRO A 145 -8.33 14.47 31.10
C PRO A 145 -9.10 15.12 29.93
N ALA A 146 -8.66 16.29 29.46
CA ALA A 146 -9.28 16.98 28.32
C ALA A 146 -9.13 16.19 27.01
N GLN A 147 -7.94 15.62 26.75
CA GLN A 147 -7.70 14.76 25.58
C GLN A 147 -8.54 13.48 25.64
N ARG A 148 -8.67 12.85 26.81
CA ARG A 148 -9.54 11.68 27.00
C ARG A 148 -11.01 12.02 26.75
N ALA A 149 -11.49 13.14 27.27
CA ALA A 149 -12.86 13.61 27.02
C ALA A 149 -13.11 13.90 25.54
N ALA A 150 -12.16 14.54 24.85
CA ALA A 150 -12.25 14.78 23.40
C ALA A 150 -12.26 13.45 22.61
N ALA A 151 -11.42 12.50 22.99
CA ALA A 151 -11.33 11.19 22.36
C ALA A 151 -12.62 10.37 22.57
N GLN A 152 -13.19 10.39 23.78
CA GLN A 152 -14.49 9.79 24.08
C GLN A 152 -15.62 10.47 23.31
N GLY A 153 -15.64 11.80 23.25
CA GLY A 153 -16.64 12.57 22.50
C GLY A 153 -16.61 12.25 21.01
N ALA A 154 -15.42 12.20 20.41
CA ALA A 154 -15.22 11.83 19.01
C ALA A 154 -15.69 10.40 18.73
N LEU A 155 -15.41 9.46 19.63
CA LEU A 155 -15.90 8.09 19.53
C LEU A 155 -17.43 8.04 19.64
N HIS A 156 -18.05 8.75 20.58
CA HIS A 156 -19.51 8.83 20.71
C HIS A 156 -20.20 9.35 19.43
N LEU A 157 -19.63 10.38 18.80
CA LEU A 157 -20.16 10.97 17.56
C LEU A 157 -20.20 9.97 16.39
N SER A 158 -19.33 8.94 16.39
CA SER A 158 -19.34 7.94 15.33
C SER A 158 -20.51 6.95 15.44
N GLY A 159 -21.24 6.94 16.56
CA GLY A 159 -22.28 5.92 16.83
C GLY A 159 -21.70 4.54 17.14
N TRP A 160 -20.48 4.47 17.66
CA TRP A 160 -19.79 3.21 17.95
C TRP A 160 -20.52 2.32 18.96
N ALA A 161 -21.21 2.87 19.95
CA ALA A 161 -21.79 2.10 21.05
C ALA A 161 -22.95 1.19 20.59
N PRO A 162 -23.95 1.68 19.82
CA PRO A 162 -24.94 0.81 19.16
C PRO A 162 -24.31 -0.19 18.18
N ALA A 163 -23.23 0.18 17.50
CA ALA A 163 -22.52 -0.72 16.59
C ALA A 163 -21.84 -1.86 17.35
N LEU A 164 -21.18 -1.56 18.46
CA LEU A 164 -20.56 -2.54 19.33
C LEU A 164 -21.61 -3.50 19.89
N ASP A 165 -22.75 -3.00 20.38
CA ASP A 165 -23.83 -3.87 20.87
C ASP A 165 -24.32 -4.84 19.79
N ARG A 166 -24.54 -4.37 18.55
CA ARG A 166 -24.91 -5.24 17.42
C ARG A 166 -23.84 -6.28 17.11
N ALA A 167 -22.59 -5.86 17.05
CA ALA A 167 -21.43 -6.74 16.81
C ALA A 167 -21.33 -7.84 17.89
N LEU A 168 -21.53 -7.48 19.16
CA LEU A 168 -21.48 -8.42 20.28
C LEU A 168 -22.65 -9.40 20.26
N ARG A 169 -23.88 -8.94 19.99
CA ARG A 169 -25.05 -9.82 19.86
C ARG A 169 -24.87 -10.82 18.73
N TRP A 170 -24.40 -10.35 17.57
CA TRP A 170 -24.09 -11.22 16.44
C TRP A 170 -23.02 -12.26 16.80
N ALA A 171 -21.95 -11.85 17.48
CA ALA A 171 -20.88 -12.75 17.88
C ALA A 171 -21.36 -13.81 18.88
N ALA A 172 -22.22 -13.39 19.81
CA ALA A 172 -22.90 -14.26 20.76
C ALA A 172 -23.83 -15.28 20.07
N GLU A 173 -24.67 -14.82 19.15
CA GLU A 173 -25.61 -15.66 18.40
C GLU A 173 -24.90 -16.76 17.59
N ARG A 174 -23.69 -16.48 17.12
CA ARG A 174 -22.84 -17.46 16.40
C ARG A 174 -21.92 -18.28 17.32
N GLY A 175 -22.02 -18.11 18.64
CA GLY A 175 -21.23 -18.87 19.62
C GLY A 175 -19.75 -18.49 19.67
N TYR A 176 -19.31 -17.41 19.00
CA TYR A 176 -17.91 -16.96 19.03
C TYR A 176 -17.47 -16.50 20.42
N LEU A 177 -18.41 -16.06 21.25
CA LEU A 177 -18.17 -15.70 22.65
C LEU A 177 -18.25 -16.91 23.60
N SER A 178 -18.82 -18.03 23.14
CA SER A 178 -19.12 -19.21 23.95
C SER A 178 -18.06 -20.30 23.85
N HIS A 179 -17.31 -20.37 22.75
CA HIS A 179 -16.27 -21.37 22.57
C HIS A 179 -14.87 -20.72 22.48
N PRO A 180 -13.97 -20.97 23.45
CA PRO A 180 -12.55 -20.78 23.22
C PRO A 180 -12.10 -21.86 22.23
N ALA A 181 -12.36 -21.64 20.94
CA ALA A 181 -11.87 -22.55 19.91
C ALA A 181 -10.33 -22.51 19.92
N PRO A 182 -9.64 -23.66 19.88
CA PRO A 182 -8.19 -23.73 20.01
C PRO A 182 -7.40 -23.19 18.80
N LEU A 183 -8.08 -22.62 17.79
CA LEU A 183 -7.45 -22.33 16.50
C LEU A 183 -6.78 -20.97 16.38
N ILE A 184 -6.99 -20.01 17.30
CA ILE A 184 -6.18 -18.79 17.36
C ILE A 184 -6.14 -18.30 18.82
N SER A 185 -4.95 -18.32 19.46
CA SER A 185 -4.71 -17.77 20.80
C SER A 185 -5.21 -16.33 20.99
N ASP A 186 -5.31 -15.58 19.89
CA ASP A 186 -5.70 -14.17 19.86
C ASP A 186 -7.20 -13.94 20.05
N SER A 187 -8.05 -14.97 19.86
CA SER A 187 -9.51 -14.85 19.98
C SER A 187 -9.97 -14.60 21.42
N ASN A 188 -9.31 -15.26 22.38
CA ASN A 188 -9.59 -15.06 23.81
C ASN A 188 -9.12 -13.67 24.27
N LEU A 189 -7.99 -13.22 23.72
CA LEU A 189 -7.48 -11.87 23.94
C LEU A 189 -8.51 -10.83 23.48
N ALA A 190 -9.06 -11.01 22.27
CA ALA A 190 -10.09 -10.13 21.71
C ALA A 190 -11.30 -9.98 22.65
N VAL A 191 -11.88 -11.09 23.10
CA VAL A 191 -13.06 -11.07 24.01
C VAL A 191 -12.75 -10.39 25.35
N GLN A 192 -11.58 -10.64 25.92
CA GLN A 192 -11.16 -10.05 27.19
C GLN A 192 -10.90 -8.55 27.06
N HIS A 193 -10.28 -8.13 25.96
CA HIS A 193 -10.11 -6.74 25.59
C HIS A 193 -11.44 -6.04 25.30
N PHE A 194 -12.45 -6.73 24.78
CA PHE A 194 -13.80 -6.17 24.63
C PHE A 194 -14.49 -5.95 25.95
N ALA A 195 -14.32 -6.86 26.91
CA ALA A 195 -14.84 -6.65 28.26
C ALA A 195 -14.19 -5.42 28.92
N ASN A 196 -12.90 -5.17 28.65
CA ASN A 196 -12.20 -3.98 29.13
C ASN A 196 -12.65 -2.71 28.41
N LEU A 197 -12.72 -2.72 27.08
CA LEU A 197 -13.23 -1.61 26.27
C LEU A 197 -14.66 -1.22 26.69
N ALA A 198 -15.53 -2.22 26.87
CA ALA A 198 -16.90 -2.03 27.33
C ALA A 198 -16.97 -1.46 28.76
N ARG A 199 -16.04 -1.82 29.64
CA ARG A 199 -15.94 -1.24 30.99
C ARG A 199 -15.47 0.21 30.97
N PHE A 200 -14.56 0.56 30.07
CA PHE A 200 -13.94 1.89 30.02
C PHE A 200 -14.76 2.93 29.25
N LEU A 201 -15.44 2.53 28.18
CA LEU A 201 -16.04 3.48 27.23
C LEU A 201 -17.56 3.53 27.26
N LEU A 202 -18.23 2.56 27.90
CA LEU A 202 -19.70 2.57 28.00
C LEU A 202 -20.11 3.15 29.36
N PRO A 203 -20.94 4.22 29.38
CA PRO A 203 -21.77 4.50 30.55
C PRO A 203 -22.63 3.28 30.90
N ALA A 204 -23.27 3.29 32.07
CA ALA A 204 -24.07 2.20 32.64
C ALA A 204 -25.22 1.63 31.75
N THR A 205 -25.41 2.09 30.51
CA THR A 205 -26.53 1.80 29.61
C THR A 205 -26.38 0.54 28.74
N ILE A 206 -25.18 0.15 28.29
CA ILE A 206 -24.99 -1.08 27.48
C ILE A 206 -24.51 -2.27 28.34
N ALA A 207 -23.86 -1.96 29.46
CA ALA A 207 -23.43 -2.95 30.42
C ALA A 207 -24.55 -3.88 30.94
N PRO A 208 -25.84 -3.50 31.06
CA PRO A 208 -26.90 -4.43 31.49
C PRO A 208 -27.16 -5.54 30.46
N SER A 209 -27.30 -5.23 29.17
CA SER A 209 -27.58 -6.25 28.14
C SER A 209 -26.42 -7.22 27.96
N VAL A 210 -25.18 -6.71 27.96
CA VAL A 210 -23.98 -7.56 27.92
C VAL A 210 -23.85 -8.37 29.21
N ARG A 211 -24.04 -7.77 30.40
CA ARG A 211 -24.00 -8.51 31.68
C ARG A 211 -25.10 -9.56 31.79
N GLN A 212 -26.31 -9.25 31.36
CA GLN A 212 -27.45 -10.17 31.34
C GLN A 212 -27.17 -11.33 30.41
N TRP A 213 -26.62 -11.07 29.23
CA TRP A 213 -26.16 -12.13 28.33
C TRP A 213 -25.08 -13.01 28.97
N TRP A 214 -24.06 -12.41 29.58
CA TRP A 214 -22.99 -13.14 30.30
C TRP A 214 -23.54 -13.98 31.45
N GLN A 215 -24.54 -13.49 32.17
CA GLN A 215 -25.22 -14.23 33.23
C GLN A 215 -26.02 -15.41 32.65
N GLN A 216 -26.79 -15.19 31.59
CA GLN A 216 -27.51 -16.24 30.88
C GLN A 216 -26.58 -17.32 30.33
N GLU A 217 -25.41 -16.94 29.80
CA GLU A 217 -24.45 -17.89 29.27
C GLU A 217 -23.76 -18.72 30.37
N ARG A 218 -23.39 -18.09 31.49
CA ARG A 218 -22.90 -18.83 32.67
C ARG A 218 -23.94 -19.82 33.16
N GLU A 219 -25.21 -19.43 33.15
CA GLU A 219 -26.31 -20.29 33.57
C GLU A 219 -26.53 -21.44 32.58
N ARG A 220 -26.49 -21.17 31.27
CA ARG A 220 -26.51 -22.22 30.23
C ARG A 220 -25.34 -23.20 30.38
N ARG A 221 -24.14 -22.73 30.70
CA ARG A 221 -22.98 -23.61 30.97
C ARG A 221 -23.14 -24.43 32.25
N ARG A 222 -23.70 -23.85 33.30
CA ARG A 222 -24.03 -24.59 34.53
C ARG A 222 -25.06 -25.68 34.28
N GLN A 223 -26.06 -25.40 33.44
CA GLN A 223 -27.10 -26.34 33.05
C GLN A 223 -26.62 -27.41 32.05
N ALA A 224 -25.69 -27.06 31.16
CA ALA A 224 -25.13 -27.97 30.15
C ALA A 224 -24.01 -28.87 30.70
N SER A 225 -23.44 -28.56 31.87
CA SER A 225 -22.51 -29.45 32.56
C SER A 225 -23.33 -30.59 33.20
N PRO A 226 -23.33 -31.82 32.65
CA PRO A 226 -24.10 -32.91 33.22
C PRO A 226 -23.52 -33.17 34.61
N GLY A 227 -24.38 -33.27 35.62
CA GLY A 227 -23.96 -33.46 37.00
C GLY A 227 -22.92 -34.56 37.13
N GLY A 228 -21.67 -34.16 37.40
CA GLY A 228 -20.64 -35.05 37.91
C GLY A 228 -21.01 -35.46 39.32
N GLY A 229 -21.98 -36.38 39.42
CA GLY A 229 -22.31 -37.07 40.65
C GLY A 229 -21.08 -37.83 41.12
N GLY A 230 -20.63 -37.50 42.33
CA GLY A 230 -19.47 -38.11 42.95
C GLY A 230 -19.64 -39.61 43.16
N ALA A 231 -18.55 -40.33 42.97
CA ALA A 231 -18.32 -41.60 43.62
C ALA A 231 -17.13 -41.41 44.56
N GLY A 232 -17.43 -41.32 45.86
CA GLY A 232 -16.43 -41.43 46.91
C GLY A 232 -15.88 -42.86 46.96
N GLY A 233 -14.56 -42.97 47.10
CA GLY A 233 -13.87 -44.21 47.39
C GLY A 233 -12.74 -43.92 48.37
N ALA A 234 -12.97 -44.23 49.64
CA ALA A 234 -11.95 -44.28 50.68
C ALA A 234 -11.10 -45.56 50.53
N ARG A 235 -9.79 -45.43 50.83
CA ARG A 235 -8.74 -46.44 51.16
C ARG A 235 -7.42 -45.86 50.67
N ASP A 236 -6.26 -46.00 51.30
CA ASP A 236 -5.86 -46.54 52.60
C ASP A 236 -4.42 -46.03 52.81
N ALA A 237 -3.97 -46.05 54.06
CA ALA A 237 -2.63 -45.65 54.44
C ALA A 237 -1.54 -46.66 53.99
N GLY A 238 -0.36 -46.12 53.70
CA GLY A 238 0.94 -46.78 53.93
C GLY A 238 1.63 -47.41 52.71
N GLN A 239 2.75 -46.84 52.28
CA GLN A 239 4.08 -47.45 52.47
C GLN A 239 5.22 -46.60 51.87
N ALA A 240 6.37 -46.77 52.50
CA ALA A 240 7.64 -46.09 52.31
C ALA A 240 8.46 -46.58 51.09
N GLY A 241 9.52 -45.81 50.80
CA GLY A 241 10.60 -46.13 49.84
C GLY A 241 11.18 -44.81 49.31
N GLU A 242 12.11 -44.13 49.99
CA GLU A 242 13.57 -44.35 50.02
C GLU A 242 14.27 -44.44 48.64
N ALA A 243 15.20 -43.49 48.48
CA ALA A 243 16.54 -43.59 47.90
C ALA A 243 16.80 -43.52 46.38
N GLY A 244 17.84 -42.73 46.06
CA GLY A 244 18.58 -42.68 44.79
C GLY A 244 18.51 -41.29 44.14
N GLY A 245 19.48 -40.38 44.23
CA GLY A 245 20.93 -40.55 44.32
C GLY A 245 21.55 -40.54 42.92
N GLY A 246 22.24 -39.47 42.55
CA GLY A 246 23.10 -39.36 41.36
C GLY A 246 22.84 -38.08 40.56
N GLU A 247 23.82 -37.31 40.12
CA GLU A 247 25.28 -37.36 40.24
C GLU A 247 25.80 -36.01 39.76
N ASP A 248 26.82 -35.50 40.44
CA ASP A 248 27.52 -34.26 40.13
C ASP A 248 28.22 -34.32 38.76
N GLY A 249 27.76 -33.50 37.82
CA GLY A 249 28.42 -33.28 36.53
C GLY A 249 29.07 -31.90 36.48
N GLY A 250 30.24 -31.77 37.11
CA GLY A 250 31.05 -30.54 37.10
C GLY A 250 31.35 -30.05 35.68
N HIS A 251 30.77 -28.90 35.31
CA HIS A 251 31.17 -28.14 34.13
C HIS A 251 32.13 -27.03 34.57
N SER A 252 33.40 -27.22 34.23
CA SER A 252 34.44 -26.22 34.34
C SER A 252 34.08 -24.97 33.55
N GLY A 253 34.03 -23.85 34.25
CA GLY A 253 33.86 -22.51 33.69
C GLY A 253 35.01 -22.14 32.78
N GLY A 254 34.83 -22.34 31.48
CA GLY A 254 35.59 -21.66 30.43
C GLY A 254 34.88 -20.37 30.09
N ASP A 255 35.25 -19.29 30.77
CA ASP A 255 34.77 -17.93 30.56
C ASP A 255 35.25 -17.41 29.18
N ARG A 256 34.55 -17.81 28.11
CA ARG A 256 34.69 -17.16 26.81
C ARG A 256 33.83 -15.91 26.84
N PRO A 257 34.39 -14.71 26.64
CA PRO A 257 33.58 -13.50 26.58
C PRO A 257 32.56 -13.70 25.46
N ARG A 258 31.27 -13.72 25.81
CA ARG A 258 30.17 -13.57 24.84
C ARG A 258 30.41 -12.25 24.15
N ARG A 259 31.05 -12.27 22.98
CA ARG A 259 30.99 -11.17 22.03
C ARG A 259 29.52 -11.01 21.70
N ILE A 260 28.87 -10.04 22.35
CA ILE A 260 27.61 -9.48 21.88
C ILE A 260 27.96 -8.93 20.51
N CYS A 261 27.64 -9.68 19.45
CA CYS A 261 27.66 -9.15 18.10
C CYS A 261 26.68 -7.99 18.10
N ARG A 262 27.20 -6.75 18.14
CA ARG A 262 26.39 -5.56 17.87
C ARG A 262 25.78 -5.79 16.48
N GLU A 263 24.47 -5.95 16.43
CA GLU A 263 23.73 -5.97 15.16
C GLU A 263 24.08 -4.66 14.42
N GLY A 264 24.61 -4.78 13.21
CA GLY A 264 24.95 -3.61 12.41
C GLY A 264 23.68 -2.86 11.98
N PRO A 265 23.74 -1.55 11.70
CA PRO A 265 22.59 -0.75 11.28
C PRO A 265 21.81 -1.36 10.11
N ALA A 266 22.51 -2.00 9.16
CA ALA A 266 21.92 -2.75 8.03
C ALA A 266 20.90 -3.82 8.44
N GLN A 267 21.11 -4.49 9.58
CA GLN A 267 20.25 -5.58 10.04
C GLN A 267 18.94 -5.05 10.65
N LEU A 268 18.98 -3.87 11.25
CA LEU A 268 17.80 -3.19 11.82
C LEU A 268 16.86 -2.66 10.74
N LEU A 269 17.39 -2.27 9.59
CA LEU A 269 16.62 -1.63 8.52
C LEU A 269 16.23 -2.59 7.36
N LEU A 270 17.01 -3.65 7.12
CA LEU A 270 16.74 -4.62 6.05
C LEU A 270 16.31 -6.01 6.56
N GLY A 271 16.16 -6.22 7.87
CA GLY A 271 15.62 -7.48 8.42
C GLY A 271 14.11 -7.64 8.17
N PRO A 272 13.55 -8.86 8.29
CA PRO A 272 12.12 -9.12 8.07
C PRO A 272 11.26 -8.46 9.16
N LYS A 273 11.89 -8.27 10.31
CA LYS A 273 11.35 -7.57 11.47
C LYS A 273 11.68 -6.09 11.45
N SER A 274 12.36 -5.59 10.40
CA SER A 274 12.65 -4.16 10.31
C SER A 274 11.34 -3.39 10.27
N PRO A 275 11.15 -2.41 11.17
CA PRO A 275 10.01 -1.51 11.10
C PRO A 275 9.96 -0.82 9.73
N ALA A 276 11.09 -0.32 9.22
CA ALA A 276 11.19 0.42 7.97
C ALA A 276 10.70 -0.40 6.76
N PHE A 277 11.18 -1.64 6.62
CA PHE A 277 10.72 -2.51 5.54
C PHE A 277 9.24 -2.87 5.68
N ASN A 278 8.78 -3.19 6.90
CA ASN A 278 7.37 -3.50 7.16
C ASN A 278 6.44 -2.30 6.89
N ILE A 279 6.94 -1.08 7.08
CA ILE A 279 6.20 0.15 6.74
C ILE A 279 6.12 0.31 5.23
N ALA A 280 7.22 0.12 4.52
CA ALA A 280 7.26 0.25 3.06
C ALA A 280 6.32 -0.77 2.38
N THR A 281 6.33 -2.03 2.84
CA THR A 281 5.41 -3.07 2.36
C THR A 281 3.97 -2.82 2.80
N SER A 282 3.76 -2.24 3.99
CA SER A 282 2.43 -1.79 4.43
C SER A 282 1.88 -0.66 3.56
N LEU A 283 2.72 0.28 3.13
CA LEU A 283 2.31 1.35 2.21
C LEU A 283 2.00 0.78 0.83
N LEU A 284 2.76 -0.21 0.34
CA LEU A 284 2.43 -0.93 -0.89
C LEU A 284 1.08 -1.64 -0.76
N ALA A 285 0.84 -2.30 0.37
CA ALA A 285 -0.41 -3.00 0.57
C ALA A 285 -1.60 -2.06 0.87
N ALA A 286 -1.39 -0.76 1.07
CA ALA A 286 -2.46 0.26 1.03
C ALA A 286 -3.01 0.49 -0.40
N GLN A 287 -2.34 -0.05 -1.42
CA GLN A 287 -2.65 0.15 -2.83
C GLN A 287 -3.97 -0.50 -3.30
N PRO A 288 -4.25 -1.80 -3.05
CA PRO A 288 -5.53 -2.40 -3.42
C PRO A 288 -6.70 -1.72 -2.70
N ILE A 289 -6.45 -1.05 -1.57
CA ILE A 289 -7.46 -0.29 -0.82
C ILE A 289 -7.78 1.04 -1.47
N ALA A 290 -6.79 1.76 -1.98
CA ALA A 290 -7.06 2.91 -2.81
C ALA A 290 -7.93 2.46 -3.99
N ASP A 291 -7.57 1.38 -4.68
CA ASP A 291 -8.37 0.83 -5.79
C ASP A 291 -9.76 0.40 -5.35
N ALA A 292 -9.90 -0.24 -4.21
CA ALA A 292 -11.17 -0.63 -3.63
C ALA A 292 -12.05 0.57 -3.30
N GLY A 293 -11.49 1.56 -2.60
CA GLY A 293 -12.15 2.78 -2.18
C GLY A 293 -12.57 3.61 -3.39
N TRP A 294 -11.71 3.71 -4.40
CA TRP A 294 -12.07 4.32 -5.67
C TRP A 294 -13.21 3.58 -6.37
N ALA A 295 -13.29 2.25 -6.23
CA ALA A 295 -14.24 1.42 -6.98
C ALA A 295 -15.61 1.57 -6.36
N ALA A 296 -15.62 1.52 -5.03
CA ALA A 296 -16.74 1.91 -4.20
C ALA A 296 -17.25 3.30 -4.57
N LEU A 297 -16.37 4.31 -4.55
CA LEU A 297 -16.76 5.67 -4.83
C LEU A 297 -17.26 5.82 -6.28
N ALA A 298 -16.72 5.07 -7.24
CA ALA A 298 -17.22 5.04 -8.62
C ALA A 298 -18.64 4.48 -8.70
N GLU A 299 -18.90 3.32 -8.08
CA GLU A 299 -20.22 2.70 -8.01
C GLU A 299 -21.24 3.60 -7.32
N LEU A 300 -20.85 4.32 -6.26
CA LEU A 300 -21.71 5.25 -5.56
C LEU A 300 -22.09 6.50 -6.38
N GLY A 301 -21.30 6.84 -7.40
CA GLY A 301 -21.60 7.97 -8.28
C GLY A 301 -22.66 7.70 -9.33
N ALA A 302 -22.96 6.43 -9.62
CA ALA A 302 -24.02 6.05 -10.54
C ALA A 302 -25.38 6.20 -9.86
N GLY A 303 -25.98 7.38 -9.98
CA GLY A 303 -27.31 7.69 -9.42
C GLY A 303 -27.34 8.58 -8.17
N ALA A 304 -26.19 9.16 -7.80
CA ALA A 304 -26.12 10.16 -6.73
C ALA A 304 -26.85 11.46 -7.13
N ASP A 305 -27.61 12.05 -6.23
CA ASP A 305 -28.12 13.42 -6.41
C ASP A 305 -26.99 14.46 -6.35
N ALA A 306 -27.29 15.74 -6.59
CA ALA A 306 -26.27 16.80 -6.63
C ALA A 306 -25.51 16.97 -5.29
N VAL A 307 -26.16 16.73 -4.16
CA VAL A 307 -25.56 16.85 -2.83
C VAL A 307 -24.66 15.65 -2.55
N GLU A 308 -25.13 14.44 -2.87
CA GLU A 308 -24.34 13.21 -2.79
C GLU A 308 -23.13 13.27 -3.73
N ALA A 309 -23.30 13.80 -4.95
CA ALA A 309 -22.22 13.95 -5.92
C ALA A 309 -21.10 14.87 -5.42
N ALA A 310 -21.43 15.98 -4.75
CA ALA A 310 -20.44 16.88 -4.16
C ALA A 310 -19.67 16.22 -3.00
N ALA A 311 -20.37 15.52 -2.10
CA ALA A 311 -19.74 14.77 -1.02
C ALA A 311 -18.84 13.64 -1.53
N LEU A 312 -19.27 12.99 -2.61
CA LEU A 312 -18.51 11.92 -3.28
C LEU A 312 -17.25 12.47 -3.95
N ALA A 313 -17.34 13.61 -4.64
CA ALA A 313 -16.20 14.30 -5.23
C ALA A 313 -15.17 14.71 -4.17
N GLU A 314 -15.64 15.25 -3.03
CA GLU A 314 -14.78 15.58 -1.89
C GLU A 314 -14.10 14.34 -1.29
N SER A 315 -14.84 13.23 -1.14
CA SER A 315 -14.30 11.97 -0.63
C SER A 315 -13.24 11.38 -1.57
N ARG A 316 -13.50 11.45 -2.88
CA ARG A 316 -12.55 11.09 -3.94
C ARG A 316 -11.29 11.94 -3.86
N ARG A 317 -11.42 13.27 -3.77
CA ARG A 317 -10.29 14.19 -3.62
C ARG A 317 -9.42 13.82 -2.42
N ARG A 318 -10.04 13.63 -1.25
CA ARG A 318 -9.33 13.24 -0.01
C ARG A 318 -8.62 11.90 -0.12
N LEU A 319 -9.24 10.91 -0.78
CA LEU A 319 -8.60 9.62 -1.02
C LEU A 319 -7.37 9.77 -1.92
N GLY A 320 -7.46 10.60 -2.96
CA GLY A 320 -6.32 10.96 -3.82
C GLY A 320 -5.19 11.64 -3.04
N GLU A 321 -5.52 12.60 -2.17
CA GLU A 321 -4.55 13.25 -1.30
C GLU A 321 -3.85 12.26 -0.36
N VAL A 322 -4.59 11.30 0.22
CA VAL A 322 -3.99 10.24 1.05
C VAL A 322 -3.04 9.36 0.23
N VAL A 323 -3.42 8.96 -0.99
CA VAL A 323 -2.54 8.18 -1.89
C VAL A 323 -1.26 8.95 -2.21
N ASP A 324 -1.39 10.24 -2.53
CA ASP A 324 -0.26 11.13 -2.80
C ASP A 324 0.69 11.21 -1.61
N TRP A 325 0.15 11.39 -0.41
CA TRP A 325 0.95 11.47 0.82
C TRP A 325 1.65 10.16 1.13
N CYS A 326 0.95 9.04 0.97
CA CYS A 326 1.51 7.72 1.16
C CYS A 326 2.61 7.44 0.14
N GLY A 327 2.43 7.88 -1.11
CA GLY A 327 3.43 7.70 -2.14
C GLY A 327 4.68 8.56 -1.95
N VAL A 328 4.53 9.81 -1.50
CA VAL A 328 5.68 10.64 -1.11
C VAL A 328 6.50 9.95 -0.02
N ALA A 329 5.83 9.52 1.06
CA ALA A 329 6.49 8.83 2.17
C ALA A 329 7.12 7.49 1.74
N ALA A 330 6.41 6.71 0.93
CA ALA A 330 6.88 5.42 0.44
C ALA A 330 8.10 5.56 -0.48
N MET A 331 8.12 6.55 -1.37
CA MET A 331 9.25 6.82 -2.27
C MET A 331 10.50 7.25 -1.50
N GLN A 332 10.34 8.12 -0.49
CA GLN A 332 11.44 8.54 0.36
C GLN A 332 12.01 7.38 1.18
N LEU A 333 11.13 6.55 1.75
CA LEU A 333 11.51 5.35 2.47
C LEU A 333 12.18 4.32 1.55
N ALA A 334 11.64 4.10 0.35
CA ALA A 334 12.22 3.21 -0.64
C ALA A 334 13.62 3.67 -1.07
N THR A 335 13.84 4.99 -1.19
CA THR A 335 15.17 5.56 -1.45
C THR A 335 16.16 5.17 -0.34
N ALA A 336 15.80 5.43 0.92
CA ALA A 336 16.68 5.13 2.06
C ALA A 336 16.99 3.63 2.17
N LEU A 337 15.97 2.77 2.02
CA LEU A 337 16.14 1.31 2.03
C LEU A 337 16.99 0.81 0.86
N ALA A 338 16.85 1.41 -0.32
CA ALA A 338 17.65 1.06 -1.50
C ALA A 338 19.11 1.48 -1.33
N ASP A 339 19.40 2.67 -0.80
CA ASP A 339 20.76 3.13 -0.51
C ASP A 339 21.47 2.17 0.47
N GLU A 340 20.75 1.74 1.49
CA GLU A 340 21.28 0.80 2.48
C GLU A 340 21.46 -0.61 1.91
N ALA A 341 20.52 -1.09 1.11
CA ALA A 341 20.66 -2.36 0.41
C ALA A 341 21.87 -2.34 -0.52
N ALA A 342 22.08 -1.26 -1.26
CA ALA A 342 23.25 -1.08 -2.13
C ALA A 342 24.56 -1.10 -1.31
N ALA A 343 24.59 -0.39 -0.17
CA ALA A 343 25.74 -0.39 0.74
C ALA A 343 26.04 -1.79 1.31
N ALA A 344 25.00 -2.52 1.73
CA ALA A 344 25.12 -3.87 2.26
C ALA A 344 25.64 -4.87 1.21
N LEU A 345 25.11 -4.82 -0.02
CA LEU A 345 25.57 -5.67 -1.12
C LEU A 345 27.02 -5.35 -1.53
N LYS A 346 27.41 -4.07 -1.51
CA LYS A 346 28.79 -3.64 -1.76
C LYS A 346 29.75 -4.14 -0.66
N ALA A 347 29.36 -4.01 0.61
CA ALA A 347 30.15 -4.51 1.74
C ALA A 347 30.34 -6.03 1.68
N TYR A 348 29.26 -6.76 1.38
CA TYR A 348 29.29 -8.21 1.16
C TYR A 348 30.34 -8.58 0.11
N ARG A 349 30.34 -7.89 -1.04
CA ARG A 349 31.30 -8.11 -2.12
C ARG A 349 32.76 -7.86 -1.70
N THR A 350 33.02 -6.83 -0.91
CA THR A 350 34.39 -6.57 -0.42
C THR A 350 34.85 -7.62 0.60
N SER A 351 33.92 -8.21 1.35
CA SER A 351 34.22 -9.21 2.38
C SER A 351 34.44 -10.62 1.82
N SER A 352 33.70 -11.02 0.77
CA SER A 352 33.77 -12.37 0.20
C SER A 352 35.07 -12.67 -0.54
N GLY A 353 35.87 -11.64 -0.86
CA GLY A 353 37.21 -11.79 -1.43
C GLY A 353 38.32 -12.13 -0.42
N GLY A 354 38.05 -12.05 0.89
CA GLY A 354 39.04 -12.30 1.95
C GLY A 354 38.80 -13.63 2.66
N ALA A 355 39.58 -14.66 2.33
CA ALA A 355 39.42 -16.05 2.76
C ALA A 355 39.64 -16.34 4.28
N GLY A 356 39.42 -15.40 5.22
CA GLY A 356 39.86 -15.61 6.62
C GLY A 356 39.04 -15.00 7.75
N GLY A 357 37.94 -14.28 7.50
CA GLY A 357 37.18 -13.60 8.56
C GLY A 357 35.83 -14.25 8.82
N GLY A 358 35.61 -14.80 10.03
CA GLY A 358 34.34 -15.42 10.48
C GLY A 358 33.15 -14.46 10.64
N TRP A 359 33.01 -13.46 9.77
CA TRP A 359 31.81 -12.65 9.68
C TRP A 359 30.76 -13.44 8.89
N THR A 360 29.66 -13.80 9.55
CA THR A 360 28.46 -14.31 8.88
C THR A 360 27.64 -13.11 8.42
N PRO A 361 27.67 -12.73 7.13
CA PRO A 361 26.78 -11.70 6.61
C PRO A 361 25.32 -11.98 6.99
N PRO A 362 24.47 -10.94 7.13
CA PRO A 362 23.03 -11.14 7.12
C PRO A 362 22.63 -11.97 5.89
N PRO A 363 21.55 -12.76 5.95
CA PRO A 363 21.17 -13.66 4.87
C PRO A 363 20.94 -12.84 3.60
N ILE A 364 21.89 -12.91 2.67
CA ILE A 364 21.89 -12.11 1.44
C ILE A 364 20.63 -12.33 0.62
N GLU A 365 20.07 -13.54 0.69
CA GLU A 365 18.80 -13.93 0.06
C GLU A 365 17.66 -13.00 0.49
N GLN A 366 17.64 -12.61 1.76
CA GLN A 366 16.63 -11.69 2.26
C GLN A 366 16.82 -10.27 1.72
N THR A 367 18.05 -9.75 1.74
CA THR A 367 18.32 -8.43 1.15
C THR A 367 17.87 -8.42 -0.30
N LEU A 368 18.20 -9.48 -1.05
CA LEU A 368 17.80 -9.68 -2.45
C LEU A 368 16.27 -9.74 -2.63
N GLU A 369 15.53 -10.45 -1.79
CA GLU A 369 14.05 -10.45 -1.82
C GLU A 369 13.47 -9.04 -1.58
N HIS A 370 14.04 -8.30 -0.63
CA HIS A 370 13.61 -6.94 -0.32
C HIS A 370 13.84 -5.98 -1.51
N THR A 371 14.90 -6.18 -2.31
CA THR A 371 15.17 -5.33 -3.49
C THR A 371 14.05 -5.37 -4.53
N ALA A 372 13.45 -6.54 -4.78
CA ALA A 372 12.33 -6.67 -5.72
C ALA A 372 11.10 -5.90 -5.23
N SER A 373 10.79 -6.01 -3.93
CA SER A 373 9.70 -5.28 -3.29
C SER A 373 9.89 -3.77 -3.37
N LEU A 374 11.13 -3.27 -3.23
CA LEU A 374 11.43 -1.84 -3.39
C LEU A 374 11.16 -1.35 -4.82
N GLY A 375 11.50 -2.16 -5.83
CA GLY A 375 11.14 -1.89 -7.23
C GLY A 375 9.63 -1.76 -7.41
N GLU A 376 8.87 -2.72 -6.87
CA GLU A 376 7.40 -2.71 -6.94
C GLU A 376 6.79 -1.47 -6.26
N ILE A 377 7.30 -1.08 -5.08
CA ILE A 377 6.89 0.15 -4.39
C ILE A 377 7.06 1.37 -5.30
N VAL A 378 8.25 1.56 -5.86
CA VAL A 378 8.54 2.71 -6.72
C VAL A 378 7.65 2.69 -7.97
N CYS A 379 7.49 1.54 -8.62
CA CYS A 379 6.61 1.40 -9.77
C CYS A 379 5.16 1.72 -9.45
N CYS A 380 4.63 1.15 -8.36
CA CYS A 380 3.24 1.32 -7.97
C CYS A 380 2.90 2.77 -7.66
N PHE A 381 3.75 3.48 -6.92
CA PHE A 381 3.50 4.89 -6.62
C PHE A 381 3.76 5.80 -7.82
N ALA A 382 4.74 5.49 -8.69
CA ALA A 382 4.90 6.21 -9.96
C ALA A 382 3.63 6.11 -10.82
N CYS A 383 2.93 4.97 -10.81
CA CYS A 383 1.69 4.77 -11.56
C CYS A 383 0.45 5.46 -10.95
N ARG A 384 0.52 5.95 -9.72
CA ARG A 384 -0.67 6.24 -8.90
C ARG A 384 -0.69 7.60 -8.23
N CYS A 385 0.47 8.18 -7.97
CA CYS A 385 0.54 9.51 -7.39
C CYS A 385 0.26 10.58 -8.45
N SER A 386 -0.26 11.71 -8.00
CA SER A 386 -0.38 12.91 -8.82
C SER A 386 1.00 13.39 -9.26
N PRO A 387 1.08 14.16 -10.36
CA PRO A 387 2.34 14.76 -10.76
C PRO A 387 2.98 15.62 -9.66
N ALA A 388 2.17 16.42 -8.95
CA ALA A 388 2.66 17.24 -7.84
C ALA A 388 3.23 16.41 -6.67
N ALA A 389 2.59 15.29 -6.36
CA ALA A 389 3.10 14.37 -5.34
C ALA A 389 4.38 13.67 -5.79
N LEU A 390 4.49 13.29 -7.07
CA LEU A 390 5.73 12.73 -7.61
C LEU A 390 6.85 13.76 -7.65
N GLU A 391 6.59 15.01 -8.02
CA GLU A 391 7.58 16.09 -7.92
C GLU A 391 8.09 16.26 -6.47
N ALA A 392 7.18 16.26 -5.49
CA ALA A 392 7.53 16.33 -4.07
C ALA A 392 8.28 15.08 -3.56
N ALA A 393 7.96 13.91 -4.11
CA ALA A 393 8.60 12.64 -3.77
C ALA A 393 10.02 12.51 -4.33
N ALA A 394 10.35 13.25 -5.40
CA ALA A 394 11.60 13.14 -6.14
C ALA A 394 11.95 11.68 -6.52
N PRO A 395 11.09 10.95 -7.27
CA PRO A 395 11.22 9.53 -7.56
C PRO A 395 12.53 9.17 -8.28
N GLN A 396 13.17 10.13 -8.96
CA GLN A 396 14.49 9.96 -9.55
C GLN A 396 15.56 9.58 -8.52
N ARG A 397 15.42 10.01 -7.25
CA ARG A 397 16.30 9.58 -6.17
C ARG A 397 16.10 8.11 -5.83
N ALA A 398 14.85 7.69 -5.68
CA ALA A 398 14.50 6.30 -5.43
C ALA A 398 14.99 5.39 -6.57
N LEU A 399 14.80 5.82 -7.81
CA LEU A 399 15.29 5.09 -8.98
C LEU A 399 16.82 5.06 -9.06
N ALA A 400 17.52 6.15 -8.76
CA ALA A 400 18.99 6.13 -8.72
C ALA A 400 19.51 5.18 -7.63
N ALA A 401 18.88 5.16 -6.46
CA ALA A 401 19.21 4.23 -5.38
C ALA A 401 18.94 2.76 -5.77
N LEU A 402 17.79 2.49 -6.41
CA LEU A 402 17.46 1.18 -6.97
C LEU A 402 18.45 0.74 -8.06
N ASP A 403 18.95 1.67 -8.86
CA ASP A 403 19.97 1.35 -9.86
C ASP A 403 21.31 0.97 -9.21
N ALA A 404 21.71 1.63 -8.11
CA ALA A 404 22.88 1.21 -7.36
C ALA A 404 22.73 -0.21 -6.80
N VAL A 405 21.51 -0.59 -6.38
CA VAL A 405 21.18 -1.96 -6.00
C VAL A 405 21.28 -2.91 -7.20
N ALA A 406 20.69 -2.54 -8.34
CA ALA A 406 20.77 -3.32 -9.59
C ALA A 406 22.23 -3.53 -10.03
N ASP A 407 23.08 -2.51 -9.93
CA ASP A 407 24.50 -2.61 -10.25
C ASP A 407 25.24 -3.54 -9.29
N ALA A 408 25.00 -3.41 -7.98
CA ALA A 408 25.56 -4.31 -6.99
C ALA A 408 25.14 -5.77 -7.25
N THR A 409 23.90 -5.99 -7.70
CA THR A 409 23.42 -7.34 -8.05
C THR A 409 24.02 -7.91 -9.33
N ARG A 410 24.14 -7.10 -10.38
CA ARG A 410 24.79 -7.52 -11.64
C ARG A 410 26.26 -7.83 -11.46
N THR A 411 26.97 -7.03 -10.67
CA THR A 411 28.43 -7.16 -10.50
C THR A 411 28.82 -8.13 -9.38
N GLY A 412 27.88 -8.48 -8.50
CA GLY A 412 28.07 -9.47 -7.42
C GLY A 412 27.97 -10.92 -7.90
N GLY A 413 27.24 -11.19 -8.99
CA GLY A 413 27.18 -12.50 -9.63
C GLY A 413 28.44 -12.80 -10.42
N GLY A 414 29.49 -13.33 -9.78
CA GLY A 414 30.66 -13.87 -10.49
C GLY A 414 30.28 -15.00 -11.47
N ALA A 415 31.27 -15.68 -12.06
CA ALA A 415 31.05 -16.76 -13.04
C ALA A 415 30.21 -17.98 -12.55
N GLY A 416 29.84 -18.00 -11.26
CA GLY A 416 28.87 -18.92 -10.67
C GLY A 416 27.73 -18.19 -9.96
N ALA A 417 27.17 -17.14 -10.57
CA ALA A 417 26.08 -16.35 -10.00
C ALA A 417 24.97 -17.25 -9.47
N ASN A 418 24.74 -17.19 -8.15
CA ASN A 418 23.66 -17.93 -7.51
C ASN A 418 22.33 -17.42 -8.11
N ALA A 419 21.43 -18.36 -8.46
CA ALA A 419 20.08 -18.08 -8.98
C ALA A 419 19.30 -17.03 -8.15
N ALA A 420 19.64 -16.84 -6.87
CA ALA A 420 19.10 -15.75 -6.05
C ALA A 420 19.40 -14.34 -6.61
N TRP A 421 20.63 -14.08 -7.07
CA TRP A 421 21.01 -12.78 -7.65
C TRP A 421 20.30 -12.51 -8.97
N GLU A 422 20.19 -13.54 -9.83
CA GLU A 422 19.45 -13.45 -11.08
C GLU A 422 17.96 -13.18 -10.85
N ARG A 423 17.35 -13.89 -9.88
CA ARG A 423 15.95 -13.64 -9.47
C ARG A 423 15.76 -12.22 -8.95
N ALA A 424 16.67 -11.72 -8.12
CA ALA A 424 16.60 -10.36 -7.58
C ALA A 424 16.71 -9.29 -8.67
N ASN A 425 17.71 -9.43 -9.55
CA ASN A 425 17.89 -8.53 -10.68
C ASN A 425 16.68 -8.57 -11.64
N ALA A 426 16.14 -9.76 -11.93
CA ALA A 426 14.94 -9.92 -12.74
C ALA A 426 13.72 -9.24 -12.07
N GLY A 427 13.52 -9.50 -10.77
CA GLY A 427 12.43 -8.92 -9.97
C GLY A 427 12.50 -7.40 -9.86
N LEU A 428 13.70 -6.82 -9.84
CA LEU A 428 13.90 -5.36 -9.79
C LEU A 428 13.79 -4.69 -11.16
N SER A 429 14.32 -5.32 -12.21
CA SER A 429 14.44 -4.71 -13.55
C SER A 429 13.10 -4.29 -14.15
N GLN A 430 12.06 -5.10 -13.94
CA GLN A 430 10.75 -4.90 -14.56
C GLN A 430 9.98 -3.72 -13.92
N PRO A 431 9.80 -3.65 -12.59
CA PRO A 431 9.20 -2.49 -11.92
C PRO A 431 9.98 -1.20 -12.15
N TYR A 432 11.32 -1.28 -12.12
CA TYR A 432 12.20 -0.15 -12.40
C TYR A 432 11.96 0.45 -13.79
N THR A 433 11.93 -0.42 -14.80
CA THR A 433 11.64 -0.04 -16.19
C THR A 433 10.23 0.59 -16.32
N ASN A 434 9.25 -0.02 -15.66
CA ASN A 434 7.87 0.45 -15.69
C ASN A 434 7.73 1.87 -15.10
N ALA A 435 8.39 2.13 -13.96
CA ALA A 435 8.43 3.45 -13.35
C ALA A 435 9.01 4.51 -14.31
N ILE A 436 10.12 4.19 -14.99
CA ILE A 436 10.74 5.10 -15.97
C ILE A 436 9.80 5.39 -17.13
N PHE A 437 9.08 4.39 -17.66
CA PHE A 437 8.09 4.65 -18.73
C PHE A 437 6.98 5.57 -18.27
N VAL A 438 6.45 5.37 -17.06
CA VAL A 438 5.38 6.22 -16.54
C VAL A 438 5.85 7.66 -16.39
N LEU A 439 6.98 7.88 -15.73
CA LEU A 439 7.55 9.23 -15.53
C LEU A 439 7.94 9.89 -16.86
N SER A 440 8.42 9.13 -17.84
CA SER A 440 8.78 9.64 -19.17
C SER A 440 7.57 9.88 -20.09
N SER A 441 6.39 9.30 -19.77
CA SER A 441 5.17 9.40 -20.59
C SER A 441 4.33 10.66 -20.34
N ASP A 442 4.70 11.44 -19.32
CA ASP A 442 4.04 12.65 -18.88
C ASP A 442 4.94 13.88 -19.10
N GLN A 443 4.35 14.92 -19.71
CA GLN A 443 5.01 16.20 -19.93
C GLN A 443 5.38 16.91 -18.62
N GLN A 444 4.57 16.77 -17.56
CA GLN A 444 4.86 17.36 -16.26
C GLN A 444 6.00 16.61 -15.58
N LEU A 445 6.09 15.29 -15.70
CA LEU A 445 7.07 14.46 -14.97
C LEU A 445 8.36 14.16 -15.74
N ARG A 446 8.41 14.38 -17.05
CA ARG A 446 9.60 14.07 -17.86
C ARG A 446 10.88 14.76 -17.38
N HIS A 447 10.73 15.92 -16.72
CA HIS A 447 11.87 16.67 -16.18
C HIS A 447 12.47 16.00 -14.95
N LEU A 448 11.77 15.06 -14.30
CA LEU A 448 12.29 14.27 -13.18
C LEU A 448 13.26 13.18 -13.66
N VAL A 449 13.05 12.64 -14.86
CA VAL A 449 13.87 11.56 -15.46
C VAL A 449 14.35 11.92 -16.88
N PRO A 450 15.03 13.06 -17.06
CA PRO A 450 15.26 13.65 -18.37
C PRO A 450 16.11 12.72 -19.25
N GLY A 451 15.41 12.10 -20.21
CA GLY A 451 15.89 11.11 -21.17
C GLY A 451 16.57 9.88 -20.57
N TRP A 452 16.10 9.48 -19.39
CA TRP A 452 16.37 8.14 -18.87
C TRP A 452 15.78 7.05 -19.77
N TYR A 453 14.82 7.39 -20.61
CA TYR A 453 14.23 6.54 -21.63
C TYR A 453 14.60 6.99 -23.04
N TRP A 454 14.93 6.03 -23.92
CA TRP A 454 15.12 6.27 -25.34
C TRP A 454 14.61 5.09 -26.19
N PRO A 455 13.77 5.32 -27.21
CA PRO A 455 13.38 4.26 -28.12
C PRO A 455 14.49 4.05 -29.18
N GLY A 456 15.13 2.89 -29.13
CA GLY A 456 16.11 2.46 -30.12
C GLY A 456 15.48 1.89 -31.39
N PRO A 457 16.19 1.92 -32.53
CA PRO A 457 15.72 1.32 -33.77
C PRO A 457 15.51 -0.21 -33.59
N PRO A 458 14.57 -0.81 -34.33
CA PRO A 458 14.40 -2.26 -34.31
C PRO A 458 15.69 -2.97 -34.78
N LEU A 459 16.10 -4.04 -34.10
CA LEU A 459 17.23 -4.86 -34.54
C LEU A 459 16.94 -5.44 -35.93
N GLN A 460 17.85 -5.21 -36.88
CA GLN A 460 17.78 -5.82 -38.20
C GLN A 460 17.91 -7.34 -38.05
N GLY A 461 16.83 -8.08 -38.31
CA GLY A 461 16.82 -9.55 -38.33
C GLY A 461 16.03 -10.24 -37.22
N GLY A 462 15.51 -9.51 -36.23
CA GLY A 462 14.67 -10.09 -35.17
C GLY A 462 13.20 -10.15 -35.58
N GLY A 463 12.71 -11.29 -36.09
CA GLY A 463 11.29 -11.49 -36.43
C GLY A 463 10.33 -11.51 -35.23
N SER A 464 10.83 -11.38 -34.00
CA SER A 464 10.03 -11.38 -32.79
C SER A 464 9.68 -9.95 -32.36
N ARG A 465 8.37 -9.67 -32.22
CA ARG A 465 7.81 -8.40 -31.72
C ARG A 465 8.05 -8.16 -30.23
N SER A 466 8.98 -8.90 -29.61
CA SER A 466 9.32 -8.70 -28.21
C SER A 466 10.07 -7.38 -28.08
N THR A 467 9.51 -6.43 -27.32
CA THR A 467 10.25 -5.30 -26.77
C THR A 467 11.32 -5.85 -25.84
N SER A 468 12.48 -6.17 -26.41
CA SER A 468 13.67 -6.42 -25.61
C SER A 468 14.04 -5.10 -24.95
N THR A 469 14.05 -5.12 -23.62
CA THR A 469 14.40 -3.95 -22.82
C THR A 469 15.82 -4.18 -22.36
N TRP A 470 16.75 -3.40 -22.89
CA TRP A 470 18.15 -3.52 -22.53
C TRP A 470 18.46 -2.39 -21.56
N SER A 471 18.91 -2.74 -20.35
CA SER A 471 19.62 -1.81 -19.48
C SER A 471 21.09 -1.81 -19.91
N GLU A 472 21.37 -1.28 -21.10
CA GLU A 472 22.73 -1.14 -21.62
C GLU A 472 23.45 0.00 -20.87
N GLY A 473 24.10 -0.33 -19.76
CA GLY A 473 25.10 0.53 -19.15
C GLY A 473 24.54 1.66 -18.30
N VAL A 474 23.82 1.30 -17.24
CA VAL A 474 23.57 2.20 -16.10
C VAL A 474 24.80 2.30 -15.17
N LEU A 475 26.01 2.21 -15.73
CA LEU A 475 27.27 2.12 -14.97
C LEU A 475 27.80 3.50 -14.52
N SER A 476 27.03 4.58 -14.64
CA SER A 476 27.55 5.92 -14.32
C SER A 476 26.45 6.98 -14.08
N LEU A 477 25.39 6.63 -13.35
CA LEU A 477 24.79 7.68 -12.51
C LEU A 477 25.76 7.86 -11.34
N ASP A 478 26.82 8.67 -11.51
CA ASP A 478 27.75 8.98 -10.42
C ASP A 478 26.93 9.42 -9.20
N GLY A 479 26.89 8.54 -8.18
CA GLY A 479 25.87 8.45 -7.12
C GLY A 479 25.73 9.65 -6.19
N GLY A 480 26.30 10.81 -6.54
CA GLY A 480 26.08 12.08 -5.85
C GLY A 480 25.45 13.17 -6.71
N ARG A 481 25.54 13.14 -8.04
CA ARG A 481 25.07 14.24 -8.90
C ARG A 481 23.62 14.10 -9.38
N ALA A 482 23.13 12.87 -9.53
CA ALA A 482 21.74 12.61 -9.93
C ALA A 482 20.71 12.89 -8.81
N VAL A 483 21.19 13.11 -7.58
CA VAL A 483 20.33 13.14 -6.37
C VAL A 483 19.70 14.52 -6.13
N THR A 484 20.30 15.60 -6.66
CA THR A 484 19.87 16.99 -6.34
C THR A 484 19.38 17.79 -7.54
N ALA A 485 19.77 17.41 -8.75
CA ALA A 485 19.23 17.95 -10.00
C ALA A 485 18.91 16.80 -10.93
N ALA A 486 17.84 16.93 -11.71
CA ALA A 486 17.52 15.97 -12.74
C ALA A 486 18.60 16.01 -13.84
N THR A 487 19.63 15.19 -13.67
CA THR A 487 20.74 15.13 -14.61
C THR A 487 20.39 14.20 -15.76
N VAL A 488 20.59 14.69 -16.98
CA VAL A 488 20.56 13.87 -18.20
C VAL A 488 21.74 12.89 -18.12
N PRO A 489 21.50 11.57 -18.10
CA PRO A 489 22.58 10.59 -18.02
C PRO A 489 23.42 10.60 -19.31
N PRO A 490 24.70 10.17 -19.28
CA PRO A 490 25.53 10.12 -20.48
C PRO A 490 24.99 9.15 -21.55
N LYS A 491 24.14 8.21 -21.14
CA LYS A 491 23.40 7.28 -22.00
C LYS A 491 21.99 7.07 -21.42
N PRO A 492 20.99 6.76 -22.25
CA PRO A 492 19.67 6.37 -21.75
C PRO A 492 19.78 5.11 -20.91
N ILE A 493 19.01 5.08 -19.82
CA ILE A 493 18.97 3.98 -18.85
C ILE A 493 18.14 2.82 -19.41
N VAL A 494 16.99 3.17 -20.01
CA VAL A 494 16.05 2.23 -20.62
C VAL A 494 16.03 2.44 -22.12
N LEU A 495 16.52 1.43 -22.83
CA LEU A 495 16.42 1.34 -24.29
C LEU A 495 15.35 0.32 -24.67
N THR A 496 14.31 0.78 -25.37
CA THR A 496 13.31 -0.11 -25.97
C THR A 496 13.45 -0.12 -27.48
N GLN A 497 13.49 -1.30 -28.06
CA GLN A 497 13.36 -1.45 -29.50
C GLN A 497 11.89 -1.26 -29.88
N SER A 498 11.59 -0.23 -30.65
CA SER A 498 10.23 0.04 -31.10
C SER A 498 10.22 0.59 -32.52
N PRO A 499 9.12 0.44 -33.28
CA PRO A 499 8.97 1.11 -34.57
C PRO A 499 9.13 2.63 -34.47
N ALA A 500 8.77 3.23 -33.32
CA ALA A 500 8.97 4.66 -33.08
C ALA A 500 10.47 5.04 -33.03
N GLY A 501 11.33 4.12 -32.61
CA GLY A 501 12.78 4.31 -32.62
C GLY A 501 13.39 4.41 -34.02
N ALA A 502 12.70 3.96 -35.07
CA ALA A 502 13.16 4.17 -36.44
C ALA A 502 13.18 5.68 -36.81
N ALA A 503 12.24 6.46 -36.27
CA ALA A 503 12.25 7.92 -36.43
C ALA A 503 13.41 8.59 -35.68
N LEU A 504 13.98 7.90 -34.68
CA LEU A 504 15.13 8.38 -33.90
C LEU A 504 16.45 7.73 -34.33
N ALA A 505 16.49 6.95 -35.42
CA ALA A 505 17.71 6.23 -35.81
C ALA A 505 18.93 7.14 -36.06
N ASN A 506 18.68 8.38 -36.49
CA ASN A 506 19.71 9.40 -36.73
C ASN A 506 19.85 10.41 -35.60
N ALA A 507 19.03 10.29 -34.56
CA ALA A 507 19.04 11.23 -33.46
C ALA A 507 20.24 11.00 -32.54
N ARG A 508 20.84 12.09 -32.07
CA ARG A 508 21.98 12.05 -31.16
C ARG A 508 21.54 12.37 -29.75
N TRP A 509 21.83 11.43 -28.86
CA TRP A 509 21.77 11.64 -27.43
C TRP A 509 23.01 12.41 -26.95
N PRO A 510 22.91 13.42 -26.07
CA PRO A 510 21.70 14.07 -25.54
C PRO A 510 21.22 15.28 -26.39
N ASP A 511 21.97 15.68 -27.42
CA ASP A 511 21.77 16.93 -28.19
C ASP A 511 20.36 17.12 -28.74
N ASP A 512 19.68 16.03 -29.10
CA ASP A 512 18.34 16.08 -29.70
C ASP A 512 17.19 15.91 -28.68
N LEU A 513 17.48 15.81 -27.37
CA LEU A 513 16.48 15.46 -26.36
C LEU A 513 15.31 16.45 -26.30
N ASP A 514 15.59 17.76 -26.35
CA ASP A 514 14.54 18.79 -26.31
C ASP A 514 13.68 18.77 -27.57
N ARG A 515 14.32 18.61 -28.74
CA ARG A 515 13.64 18.54 -30.04
C ARG A 515 12.75 17.30 -30.15
N LEU A 516 13.23 16.17 -29.65
CA LEU A 516 12.59 14.86 -29.78
C LEU A 516 11.77 14.46 -28.55
N GLY A 517 11.73 15.31 -27.52
CA GLY A 517 11.00 15.07 -26.28
C GLY A 517 9.55 14.60 -26.49
N PRO A 518 8.75 15.20 -27.40
CA PRO A 518 7.41 14.71 -27.71
C PRO A 518 7.37 13.28 -28.27
N LEU A 519 8.33 12.91 -29.14
CA LEU A 519 8.44 11.58 -29.72
C LEU A 519 8.86 10.53 -28.67
N VAL A 520 9.85 10.88 -27.85
CA VAL A 520 10.31 10.03 -26.74
C VAL A 520 9.18 9.80 -25.73
N MET A 521 8.43 10.85 -25.38
CA MET A 521 7.27 10.74 -24.49
C MET A 521 6.16 9.85 -25.09
N ALA A 522 5.85 10.03 -26.38
CA ALA A 522 4.85 9.19 -27.07
C ALA A 522 5.27 7.72 -27.11
N ALA A 523 6.56 7.45 -27.32
CA ALA A 523 7.12 6.10 -27.28
C ALA A 523 7.08 5.50 -25.86
N ALA A 524 7.45 6.25 -24.83
CA ALA A 524 7.36 5.82 -23.43
C ALA A 524 5.92 5.46 -23.05
N ARG A 525 4.97 6.31 -23.46
CA ARG A 525 3.54 6.09 -23.26
C ARG A 525 3.07 4.82 -23.95
N ARG A 526 3.49 4.57 -25.19
CA ARG A 526 3.17 3.33 -25.92
C ARG A 526 3.71 2.11 -25.18
N SER A 527 4.98 2.13 -24.76
CA SER A 527 5.59 1.03 -24.01
C SER A 527 4.87 0.76 -22.68
N ALA A 528 4.46 1.81 -21.96
CA ALA A 528 3.65 1.68 -20.75
C ALA A 528 2.27 1.07 -21.04
N MET A 529 1.61 1.44 -22.15
CA MET A 529 0.34 0.85 -22.57
C MET A 529 0.47 -0.63 -22.96
N GLU A 530 1.50 -0.99 -23.72
CA GLU A 530 1.78 -2.37 -24.14
C GLU A 530 2.04 -3.29 -22.93
N ARG A 531 2.63 -2.72 -21.86
CA ARG A 531 2.87 -3.40 -20.59
C ARG A 531 1.67 -3.42 -19.64
N GLY A 532 0.54 -2.87 -20.07
CA GLY A 532 -0.66 -2.83 -19.24
C GLY A 532 -0.58 -1.88 -18.05
N LEU A 533 0.46 -1.04 -17.94
CA LEU A 533 0.58 -0.03 -16.87
C LEU A 533 -0.59 0.96 -16.90
N PHE A 534 -1.17 1.12 -18.09
CA PHE A 534 -2.39 1.86 -18.35
C PHE A 534 -3.51 0.97 -18.93
N GLY A 535 -3.58 -0.34 -18.65
CA GLY A 535 -4.50 -1.29 -19.34
C GLY A 535 -6.01 -0.91 -19.30
N PRO A 536 -6.87 -1.32 -20.25
CA PRO A 536 -8.25 -0.83 -20.44
C PRO A 536 -9.20 -0.87 -19.22
N GLY A 537 -9.10 -1.93 -18.39
CA GLY A 537 -9.85 -2.02 -17.13
C GLY A 537 -9.40 -1.00 -16.08
N ASP A 538 -8.13 -0.61 -16.12
CA ASP A 538 -7.53 0.44 -15.29
C ASP A 538 -7.63 1.84 -15.93
N ARG A 539 -7.68 1.91 -17.27
CA ARG A 539 -7.54 3.15 -18.06
C ARG A 539 -8.75 4.04 -17.87
N GLN A 540 -9.96 3.53 -18.12
CA GLN A 540 -11.19 4.31 -17.92
C GLN A 540 -11.48 4.53 -16.43
N TYR A 541 -11.16 3.55 -15.60
CA TYR A 541 -11.38 3.61 -14.17
C TYR A 541 -10.50 4.69 -13.51
N ARG A 542 -9.17 4.65 -13.70
CA ARG A 542 -8.24 5.67 -13.18
C ARG A 542 -8.43 7.04 -13.86
N GLN A 543 -8.72 7.09 -15.16
CA GLN A 543 -8.99 8.34 -15.86
C GLN A 543 -10.28 9.03 -15.38
N ARG A 544 -11.35 8.26 -15.08
CA ARG A 544 -12.59 8.79 -14.47
C ARG A 544 -12.38 9.16 -13.00
N GLN A 545 -11.61 8.40 -12.23
CA GLN A 545 -11.30 8.73 -10.83
C GLN A 545 -10.58 10.06 -10.67
N TRP A 546 -9.51 10.28 -11.45
CA TRP A 546 -8.69 11.47 -11.34
C TRP A 546 -9.38 12.70 -11.91
N ALA A 547 -10.05 12.56 -13.06
CA ALA A 547 -10.88 13.63 -13.60
C ALA A 547 -12.04 14.00 -12.67
N ALA A 548 -12.63 13.05 -11.93
CA ALA A 548 -13.67 13.34 -10.95
C ALA A 548 -13.15 13.90 -9.62
N ALA A 549 -11.91 13.57 -9.22
CA ALA A 549 -11.30 14.04 -7.98
C ALA A 549 -10.65 15.42 -8.08
N PHE A 550 -10.18 15.79 -9.29
CA PHE A 550 -9.37 16.99 -9.50
C PHE A 550 -9.77 17.83 -10.72
N GLY A 551 -10.71 17.35 -11.55
CA GLY A 551 -11.07 17.99 -12.82
C GLY A 551 -11.93 19.25 -12.73
N ASP A 552 -12.29 19.71 -11.53
CA ASP A 552 -13.10 20.91 -11.38
C ASP A 552 -12.61 21.76 -10.19
N ARG A 553 -11.43 22.38 -10.34
CA ARG A 553 -11.19 23.65 -9.64
C ARG A 553 -12.08 24.67 -10.34
N GLY A 554 -13.32 24.76 -9.87
CA GLY A 554 -14.37 25.55 -10.48
C GLY A 554 -13.95 26.98 -10.80
N GLY A 555 -14.34 27.42 -11.99
CA GLY A 555 -14.70 28.80 -12.25
C GLY A 555 -13.55 29.77 -12.54
N GLY A 556 -13.21 29.90 -13.82
CA GLY A 556 -12.69 31.17 -14.35
C GLY A 556 -11.26 31.12 -14.89
N GLY A 557 -11.12 30.64 -16.13
CA GLY A 557 -10.07 31.08 -17.06
C GLY A 557 -8.62 30.81 -16.62
N GLY A 558 -8.11 29.60 -16.87
CA GLY A 558 -6.66 29.38 -16.87
C GLY A 558 -6.22 27.94 -16.68
N GLY A 559 -6.25 27.14 -17.76
CA GLY A 559 -5.31 26.04 -17.98
C GLY A 559 -5.08 25.02 -16.85
N GLY A 560 -6.12 24.64 -16.10
CA GLY A 560 -6.01 23.62 -15.05
C GLY A 560 -5.61 22.25 -15.62
N SER A 561 -4.54 21.69 -15.08
CA SER A 561 -3.91 20.41 -15.45
C SER A 561 -4.89 19.24 -15.46
N SER A 562 -5.34 18.85 -16.65
CA SER A 562 -6.10 17.63 -16.89
C SER A 562 -5.16 16.43 -16.75
N TRP A 563 -5.17 15.78 -15.59
CA TRP A 563 -4.55 14.47 -15.39
C TRP A 563 -5.63 13.36 -15.36
N PRO A 564 -5.42 12.21 -16.02
CA PRO A 564 -4.28 11.93 -16.90
C PRO A 564 -4.32 12.88 -18.10
N PRO A 565 -3.18 13.09 -18.80
CA PRO A 565 -2.98 14.22 -19.70
C PRO A 565 -4.19 14.43 -20.61
N ALA A 566 -4.63 15.67 -20.87
CA ALA A 566 -5.52 15.95 -22.01
C ALA A 566 -4.96 15.37 -23.33
N ALA A 567 -3.65 15.08 -23.34
CA ALA A 567 -2.91 14.36 -24.38
C ALA A 567 -3.20 12.83 -24.47
N LEU A 568 -4.00 12.21 -23.58
CA LEU A 568 -4.53 10.85 -23.82
C LEU A 568 -5.62 10.81 -24.91
N ARG A 569 -5.84 11.91 -25.64
CA ARG A 569 -6.40 11.87 -26.99
C ARG A 569 -5.35 11.29 -27.94
N VAL A 570 -5.02 10.02 -27.75
CA VAL A 570 -4.26 9.24 -28.73
C VAL A 570 -5.22 8.50 -29.64
N CYS A 571 -4.86 8.42 -30.92
CA CYS A 571 -5.54 7.54 -31.84
C CYS A 571 -5.42 6.11 -31.34
N GLY A 572 -6.54 5.44 -31.08
CA GLY A 572 -6.58 4.09 -30.54
C GLY A 572 -6.22 2.99 -31.54
N ASN A 573 -5.80 3.35 -32.76
CA ASN A 573 -5.06 2.43 -33.60
C ASN A 573 -3.62 2.33 -33.07
N PRO A 574 -3.18 1.18 -32.52
CA PRO A 574 -1.81 1.02 -31.99
C PRO A 574 -0.73 1.17 -33.07
N ARG A 575 -1.12 1.08 -34.36
CA ARG A 575 -0.25 1.28 -35.53
C ARG A 575 -0.41 2.67 -36.15
N CYS A 576 -0.91 3.65 -35.39
CA CYS A 576 -1.01 5.01 -35.91
C CYS A 576 0.37 5.67 -35.98
N ASP A 577 0.81 6.00 -37.20
CA ASP A 577 2.09 6.69 -37.43
C ASP A 577 1.99 8.21 -37.15
N ALA A 578 0.77 8.74 -37.05
CA ALA A 578 0.52 10.14 -36.72
C ALA A 578 0.80 10.47 -35.23
N LEU A 579 1.18 9.50 -34.41
CA LEU A 579 1.53 9.66 -32.99
C LEU A 579 2.85 10.43 -32.75
N GLY A 580 3.44 11.04 -33.79
CA GLY A 580 4.68 11.81 -33.67
C GLY A 580 4.75 13.13 -34.45
N ALA A 581 3.71 13.49 -35.22
CA ALA A 581 3.81 14.56 -36.23
C ALA A 581 3.18 15.91 -35.84
N GLY A 582 2.76 16.10 -34.58
CA GLY A 582 2.19 17.34 -34.07
C GLY A 582 1.57 17.15 -32.69
N ALA A 583 1.29 18.24 -31.97
CA ALA A 583 0.70 18.16 -30.63
C ALA A 583 -0.59 17.34 -30.66
N GLU A 584 -0.60 16.19 -29.97
CA GLU A 584 -1.70 15.20 -29.96
C GLU A 584 -3.08 15.83 -29.63
N CYS A 585 -3.07 16.96 -28.92
CA CYS A 585 -4.25 17.76 -28.61
C CYS A 585 -4.92 18.43 -29.82
N ALA A 586 -4.22 18.61 -30.94
CA ALA A 586 -4.72 19.27 -32.14
C ALA A 586 -5.40 18.31 -33.13
N LEU A 587 -5.27 17.00 -32.95
CA LEU A 587 -5.90 16.04 -33.86
C LEU A 587 -7.41 15.96 -33.61
N PRO A 588 -8.27 16.18 -34.62
CA PRO A 588 -9.71 16.02 -34.49
C PRO A 588 -10.05 14.53 -34.41
N LEU A 589 -9.95 13.95 -33.21
CA LEU A 589 -10.22 12.53 -33.04
C LEU A 589 -11.71 12.22 -33.09
N LYS A 590 -12.09 11.30 -33.97
CA LYS A 590 -13.46 10.79 -34.09
C LYS A 590 -13.63 9.53 -33.23
N GLN A 591 -14.71 9.45 -32.46
CA GLN A 591 -15.04 8.25 -31.68
C GLN A 591 -15.47 7.10 -32.58
N CYS A 592 -15.20 5.86 -32.16
CA CYS A 592 -15.78 4.66 -32.76
C CYS A 592 -17.30 4.74 -32.64
N ALA A 593 -18.03 4.62 -33.76
CA ALA A 593 -19.49 4.74 -33.76
C ALA A 593 -20.20 3.65 -32.94
N GLY A 594 -19.58 2.47 -32.78
CA GLY A 594 -20.10 1.38 -31.95
C GLY A 594 -19.82 1.61 -30.46
N CYS A 595 -18.62 1.25 -30.00
CA CYS A 595 -18.31 1.26 -28.56
C CYS A 595 -18.11 2.66 -27.95
N ARG A 596 -17.88 3.71 -28.76
CA ARG A 596 -17.52 5.09 -28.36
C ARG A 596 -16.29 5.23 -27.44
N GLY A 597 -15.70 4.13 -26.97
CA GLY A 597 -14.57 4.09 -26.04
C GLY A 597 -13.22 4.36 -26.70
N VAL A 598 -13.09 4.10 -28.01
CA VAL A 598 -11.85 4.32 -28.77
C VAL A 598 -12.02 5.50 -29.73
N ARG A 599 -10.98 6.32 -29.89
CA ARG A 599 -10.97 7.48 -30.79
C ARG A 599 -9.91 7.33 -31.87
N TYR A 600 -10.15 7.83 -33.08
CA TYR A 600 -9.23 7.71 -34.21
C TYR A 600 -8.97 9.07 -34.83
N CYS A 601 -7.71 9.34 -35.21
CA CYS A 601 -7.36 10.58 -35.91
C CYS A 601 -7.92 10.62 -37.34
N CYS A 602 -8.16 9.45 -37.94
CA CYS A 602 -8.73 9.33 -39.29
C CYS A 602 -9.46 7.99 -39.46
N VAL A 603 -10.28 7.90 -40.52
CA VAL A 603 -11.01 6.68 -40.89
C VAL A 603 -10.06 5.52 -41.22
N GLY A 604 -8.90 5.81 -41.82
CA GLY A 604 -7.89 4.78 -42.11
C GLY A 604 -7.38 4.08 -40.85
N CYS A 605 -7.10 4.85 -39.79
CA CYS A 605 -6.73 4.27 -38.50
C CYS A 605 -7.85 3.47 -37.86
N GLN A 606 -9.10 3.94 -37.95
CA GLN A 606 -10.26 3.17 -37.50
C GLN A 606 -10.36 1.83 -38.22
N GLN A 607 -10.27 1.81 -39.55
CA GLN A 607 -10.37 0.59 -40.35
C GLN A 607 -9.20 -0.37 -40.10
N ALA A 608 -7.99 0.16 -39.89
CA ALA A 608 -6.82 -0.65 -39.55
C ALA A 608 -6.98 -1.31 -38.17
N HIS A 609 -7.40 -0.54 -37.17
CA HIS A 609 -7.65 -1.09 -35.83
C HIS A 609 -8.83 -2.06 -35.82
N TRP A 610 -9.89 -1.76 -36.59
CA TRP A 610 -11.04 -2.64 -36.78
C TRP A 610 -10.65 -4.02 -37.30
N ARG A 611 -9.81 -4.07 -38.35
CA ARG A 611 -9.24 -5.30 -38.90
C ARG A 611 -8.23 -5.96 -37.97
N GLY A 612 -7.57 -5.18 -37.10
CA GLY A 612 -6.58 -5.63 -36.13
C GLY A 612 -7.14 -6.29 -34.86
N GLY A 613 -8.45 -6.50 -34.76
CA GLY A 613 -9.09 -7.20 -33.65
C GLY A 613 -10.19 -6.40 -32.93
N HIS A 614 -10.24 -5.08 -33.14
CA HIS A 614 -11.20 -4.23 -32.43
C HIS A 614 -12.67 -4.57 -32.72
N LYS A 615 -12.97 -5.19 -33.88
CA LYS A 615 -14.34 -5.65 -34.19
C LYS A 615 -14.93 -6.55 -33.09
N ALA A 616 -14.14 -7.45 -32.52
CA ALA A 616 -14.59 -8.40 -31.49
C ALA A 616 -14.74 -7.74 -30.10
N GLU A 617 -13.97 -6.70 -29.83
CA GLU A 617 -14.05 -5.92 -28.58
C GLU A 617 -15.20 -4.90 -28.64
N CYS A 618 -15.38 -4.26 -29.79
CA CYS A 618 -16.37 -3.22 -30.00
C CYS A 618 -17.80 -3.73 -29.80
N GLY A 619 -18.08 -4.98 -30.20
CA GLY A 619 -19.39 -5.61 -29.99
C GLY A 619 -19.72 -5.81 -28.51
N ARG A 620 -18.75 -6.27 -27.71
CA ARG A 620 -18.93 -6.48 -26.26
C ARG A 620 -19.17 -5.16 -25.52
N ALA A 621 -18.34 -4.16 -25.80
CA ALA A 621 -18.43 -2.84 -25.16
C ALA A 621 -19.70 -2.06 -25.59
N GLY A 622 -20.20 -2.27 -26.81
CA GLY A 622 -21.45 -1.65 -27.26
C GLY A 622 -22.66 -2.15 -26.49
N VAL A 623 -22.75 -3.47 -26.28
CA VAL A 623 -23.84 -4.09 -25.50
C VAL A 623 -23.79 -3.66 -24.04
N GLU A 624 -22.60 -3.58 -23.42
CA GLU A 624 -22.44 -3.06 -22.06
C GLU A 624 -22.89 -1.60 -21.94
N ALA A 625 -22.52 -0.75 -22.89
CA ALA A 625 -22.90 0.66 -22.88
C ALA A 625 -24.41 0.88 -23.12
N GLU A 626 -25.04 0.10 -24.00
CA GLU A 626 -26.49 0.15 -24.21
C GLU A 626 -27.24 -0.37 -22.98
N ALA A 627 -26.77 -1.44 -22.35
CA ALA A 627 -27.33 -1.95 -21.10
C ALA A 627 -27.20 -0.94 -19.94
N GLU A 628 -26.11 -0.17 -19.87
CA GLU A 628 -25.96 0.92 -18.90
C GLU A 628 -26.94 2.08 -19.15
N VAL A 629 -27.17 2.45 -20.41
CA VAL A 629 -28.14 3.51 -20.76
C VAL A 629 -29.56 3.06 -20.48
N GLU A 630 -29.90 1.80 -20.79
CA GLU A 630 -31.20 1.20 -20.48
C GLU A 630 -31.43 1.07 -18.97
N ALA A 631 -30.39 0.71 -18.20
CA ALA A 631 -30.48 0.66 -16.73
C ALA A 631 -30.58 2.04 -16.06
N ALA A 632 -30.15 3.11 -16.76
CA ALA A 632 -30.20 4.48 -16.28
C ALA A 632 -31.47 5.25 -16.71
N SER A 633 -32.26 4.67 -17.63
CA SER A 633 -33.53 5.22 -18.13
C SER A 633 -34.71 4.61 -17.36
#